data_AF-A0A1F9Z7N8-F1
#
_entry.id   AF-A0A1F9Z7N8-F1
#
_cell.length_a   1.000
_cell.length_b   1.000
_cell.length_c   1.000
_cell.angle_alpha   90.00
_cell.angle_beta   90.00
_cell.angle_gamma   90.00
#
_symmetry.space_group_name_H-M   'P 1'
#
loop_
_entity.id
_entity.type
_entity.pdbx_description
1 polymer ?
#
loop_
_entity_poly.entity_id
_entity_poly.type
_entity_poly.pdbx_seq_one_letter_code
_entity_poly.pdbx_strand_id
1 'polypeptide(L)'
;MLGGAVAGSVGGFFGALGIFIIVLGAIVALFGVLGILAGIGLWRMRPWAWWLAFIVGILQVLAAFATYPESIVTLALWIVIVVYLLVVKKHFGPRPAGM
;
A
#
# COMPACT_ATOMS: atom_id res chain seq x y z
N MET A 1 -45.36 15.40 -4.05
CA MET A 1 -44.59 14.20 -4.46
C MET A 1 -43.08 14.45 -4.63
N LEU A 2 -42.60 15.68 -4.77
CA LEU A 2 -41.16 16.00 -4.90
C LEU A 2 -40.31 15.67 -3.66
N GLY A 3 -40.82 15.85 -2.43
CA GLY A 3 -40.04 15.64 -1.20
C GLY A 3 -39.59 14.19 -0.94
N GLY A 4 -40.38 13.20 -1.36
CA GLY A 4 -40.02 11.78 -1.18
C GLY A 4 -38.92 11.31 -2.14
N ALA A 5 -38.90 11.82 -3.38
CA ALA A 5 -37.87 11.52 -4.36
C ALA A 5 -36.50 12.13 -3.98
N VAL A 6 -36.51 13.34 -3.39
CA VAL A 6 -35.30 14.00 -2.87
C VAL A 6 -34.78 13.28 -1.62
N ALA A 7 -35.66 12.89 -0.68
CA ALA A 7 -35.24 12.13 0.50
C ALA A 7 -34.66 10.75 0.16
N GLY A 8 -35.25 10.04 -0.82
CA GLY A 8 -34.75 8.74 -1.28
C GLY A 8 -33.41 8.82 -2.01
N SER A 9 -33.20 9.86 -2.83
CA SER A 9 -31.91 10.09 -3.52
C SER A 9 -30.80 10.50 -2.56
N VAL A 10 -31.11 11.31 -1.54
CA VAL A 10 -30.16 11.67 -0.47
C VAL A 10 -29.82 10.45 0.40
N GLY A 11 -30.81 9.65 0.80
CA GLY A 11 -30.59 8.42 1.57
C GLY A 11 -29.76 7.37 0.81
N GLY A 12 -30.04 7.20 -0.49
CA GLY A 12 -29.26 6.30 -1.36
C GLY A 12 -27.82 6.77 -1.56
N PHE A 13 -27.59 8.08 -1.70
CA PHE A 13 -26.25 8.66 -1.82
C PHE A 13 -25.41 8.47 -0.54
N PHE A 14 -25.98 8.73 0.64
CA PHE A 14 -25.29 8.51 1.90
C PHE A 14 -25.05 7.02 2.20
N GLY A 15 -25.99 6.14 1.81
CA GLY A 15 -25.79 4.69 1.89
C GLY A 15 -24.64 4.22 1.00
N ALA A 16 -24.59 4.69 -0.25
CA ALA A 16 -23.51 4.36 -1.18
C ALA A 16 -22.15 4.89 -0.72
N LEU A 17 -22.10 6.12 -0.21
CA LEU A 17 -20.88 6.68 0.38
C LEU A 17 -20.42 5.88 1.60
N GLY A 18 -21.33 5.47 2.47
CA GLY A 18 -21.01 4.64 3.64
C GLY A 18 -20.34 3.32 3.24
N ILE A 19 -20.91 2.61 2.26
CA ILE A 19 -20.33 1.36 1.73
C ILE A 19 -18.96 1.64 1.08
N PHE A 20 -18.86 2.69 0.27
CA PHE A 20 -17.61 3.06 -0.40
C PHE A 20 -16.47 3.33 0.61
N ILE A 21 -16.76 4.08 1.67
CA ILE A 21 -15.78 4.38 2.74
C ILE A 21 -15.37 3.11 3.47
N ILE A 22 -16.31 2.20 3.78
CA ILE A 22 -15.99 0.93 4.43
C ILE A 22 -15.08 0.06 3.55
N VAL A 23 -15.39 -0.02 2.25
CA VAL A 23 -14.58 -0.80 1.29
C VAL A 23 -13.18 -0.21 1.17
N LEU A 24 -13.05 1.10 0.99
CA LEU A 24 -11.74 1.76 0.95
C LEU A 24 -10.97 1.57 2.26
N GLY A 25 -11.63 1.76 3.40
CA GLY A 25 -11.05 1.54 4.72
C GLY A 25 -10.54 0.11 4.90
N ALA A 26 -11.29 -0.89 4.45
CA ALA A 26 -10.89 -2.29 4.49
C ALA A 26 -9.66 -2.57 3.60
N ILE A 27 -9.61 -1.98 2.40
CA ILE A 27 -8.45 -2.09 1.50
C ILE A 27 -7.21 -1.49 2.17
N VAL A 28 -7.32 -0.26 2.67
CA VAL A 28 -6.21 0.42 3.37
C VAL A 28 -5.75 -0.38 4.58
N ALA A 29 -6.67 -0.91 5.39
CA ALA A 29 -6.34 -1.75 6.53
C ALA A 29 -5.61 -3.03 6.10
N LEU A 30 -6.07 -3.70 5.04
CA LEU A 30 -5.43 -4.91 4.50
C LEU A 30 -3.99 -4.63 4.06
N PHE A 31 -3.78 -3.56 3.27
CA PHE A 31 -2.44 -3.15 2.85
C PHE A 31 -1.56 -2.73 4.03
N GLY A 32 -2.14 -2.10 5.06
CA GLY A 32 -1.45 -1.79 6.31
C GLY A 32 -0.96 -3.04 7.03
N VAL A 33 -1.82 -4.06 7.18
CA VAL A 33 -1.45 -5.35 7.81
C VAL A 33 -0.37 -6.05 6.99
N LEU A 34 -0.48 -6.09 5.66
CA LEU A 34 0.54 -6.64 4.78
C LEU A 34 1.87 -5.88 4.91
N GLY A 35 1.82 -4.56 5.05
CA GLY A 35 2.99 -3.72 5.30
C GLY A 35 3.67 -4.05 6.63
N ILE A 36 2.90 -4.25 7.70
CA ILE A 36 3.42 -4.67 9.01
C ILE A 36 4.03 -6.07 8.92
N LEU A 37 3.35 -7.02 8.27
CA LEU A 37 3.86 -8.38 8.06
C LEU A 37 5.16 -8.37 7.24
N ALA A 38 5.25 -7.51 6.21
CA ALA A 38 6.47 -7.30 5.44
C ALA A 38 7.58 -6.69 6.30
N GLY A 39 7.25 -5.74 7.19
CA GLY A 39 8.18 -5.17 8.16
C GLY A 39 8.75 -6.20 9.14
N ILE A 40 7.89 -7.06 9.70
CA ILE A 40 8.29 -8.19 10.56
C ILE A 40 9.14 -9.20 9.76
N GLY A 41 8.77 -9.46 8.51
CA GLY A 41 9.53 -10.33 7.61
C GLY A 41 10.92 -9.78 7.27
N LEU A 42 11.04 -8.45 7.12
CA LEU A 42 12.29 -7.73 6.98
C LEU A 42 13.15 -7.84 8.25
N TRP A 43 12.54 -7.69 9.43
CA TRP A 43 13.20 -7.89 10.73
C TRP A 43 13.75 -9.30 10.91
N ARG A 44 13.06 -10.32 10.37
CA ARG A 44 13.52 -11.71 10.39
C ARG A 44 14.50 -12.08 9.27
N MET A 45 14.99 -11.09 8.50
CA MET A 45 15.93 -11.29 7.38
C MET A 45 15.47 -12.35 6.36
N ARG A 46 14.16 -12.59 6.20
CA ARG A 46 13.66 -13.63 5.29
C ARG A 46 13.66 -13.13 3.84
N PRO A 47 14.29 -13.85 2.88
CA PRO A 47 14.39 -13.41 1.48
C PRO A 47 13.03 -13.26 0.78
N TRP A 48 12.01 -14.01 1.20
CA TRP A 48 10.66 -13.89 0.62
C TRP A 48 9.98 -12.55 0.94
N ALA A 49 10.20 -12.00 2.14
CA ALA A 49 9.63 -10.72 2.54
C ALA A 49 10.27 -9.54 1.78
N TRP A 50 11.55 -9.66 1.43
CA TRP A 50 12.23 -8.66 0.61
C TRP A 50 11.62 -8.56 -0.78
N TRP A 51 11.34 -9.68 -1.44
CA TRP A 51 10.70 -9.68 -2.77
C TRP A 51 9.31 -9.04 -2.74
N LEU A 52 8.49 -9.37 -1.74
CA LEU A 52 7.17 -8.76 -1.58
C LEU A 52 7.26 -7.24 -1.35
N ALA A 53 8.11 -6.80 -0.42
CA ALA A 53 8.28 -5.38 -0.13
C ALA A 53 8.81 -4.59 -1.34
N PHE A 54 9.71 -5.19 -2.12
CA PHE A 54 10.27 -4.55 -3.31
C PHE A 54 9.23 -4.38 -4.42
N ILE A 55 8.44 -5.42 -4.72
CA ILE A 55 7.36 -5.36 -5.71
C ILE A 55 6.31 -4.32 -5.32
N VAL A 56 5.87 -4.35 -4.05
CA VAL A 56 4.92 -3.36 -3.53
C VAL A 56 5.50 -1.95 -3.61
N GLY A 57 6.77 -1.77 -3.25
CA GLY A 57 7.45 -0.48 -3.35
C GLY A 57 7.44 0.08 -4.77
N ILE A 58 7.75 -0.75 -5.78
CA ILE A 58 7.69 -0.34 -7.19
C ILE A 58 6.27 0.02 -7.62
N LEU A 59 5.27 -0.80 -7.27
CA LEU A 59 3.88 -0.51 -7.59
C LEU A 59 3.42 0.82 -6.99
N GLN A 60 3.85 1.13 -5.77
CA GLN A 60 3.53 2.40 -5.10
C GLN A 60 4.24 3.60 -5.74
N VAL A 61 5.47 3.43 -6.23
CA VAL A 61 6.13 4.47 -7.05
C VAL A 61 5.32 4.75 -8.31
N LEU A 62 4.89 3.71 -9.04
CA LEU A 62 4.07 3.86 -10.25
C LEU A 62 2.72 4.51 -9.96
N ALA A 63 2.05 4.11 -8.87
CA ALA A 63 0.79 4.70 -8.43
C ALA A 63 0.95 6.19 -8.05
N ALA A 64 2.05 6.53 -7.37
CA ALA A 64 2.37 7.92 -7.03
C ALA A 64 2.69 8.75 -8.29
N PHE A 65 3.35 8.18 -9.30
CA PHE A 65 3.57 8.84 -10.59
C PHE A 65 2.24 9.14 -11.32
N ALA A 66 1.28 8.21 -11.27
CA ALA A 66 -0.03 8.39 -11.89
C ALA A 66 -0.90 9.47 -11.21
N THR A 67 -0.57 9.84 -9.97
CA THR A 67 -1.29 10.85 -9.17
C THR A 67 -0.50 12.16 -9.00
N TYR A 68 0.60 12.32 -9.75
CA TYR A 68 1.38 13.55 -9.78
C TYR A 68 0.55 14.73 -10.33
N PRO A 69 0.64 15.95 -9.75
CA PRO A 69 1.62 16.42 -8.77
C PRO A 69 1.21 16.32 -7.29
N GLU A 70 -0.03 15.94 -6.98
CA GLU A 70 -0.57 15.99 -5.61
C GLU A 70 0.20 15.13 -4.60
N SER A 71 0.97 14.16 -5.09
CA SER A 71 1.66 13.13 -4.30
C SER A 71 3.19 13.18 -4.36
N ILE A 72 3.81 14.33 -4.68
CA ILE A 72 5.30 14.49 -4.75
C ILE A 72 6.03 13.95 -3.51
N VAL A 73 5.53 14.26 -2.32
CA VAL A 73 6.16 13.82 -1.06
C VAL A 73 6.08 12.31 -0.93
N THR A 74 4.92 11.74 -1.25
CA THR A 74 4.66 10.30 -1.23
C THR A 74 5.53 9.56 -2.25
N LEU A 75 5.68 10.12 -3.46
CA LEU A 75 6.55 9.60 -4.52
C LEU A 75 8.01 9.56 -4.05
N ALA A 76 8.52 10.67 -3.51
CA ALA A 76 9.88 10.74 -2.99
C ALA A 76 10.12 9.71 -1.87
N LEU A 77 9.16 9.57 -0.94
CA LEU A 77 9.22 8.58 0.13
C LEU A 77 9.30 7.16 -0.41
N TRP A 78 8.46 6.78 -1.38
CA TRP A 78 8.49 5.43 -1.97
C TRP A 78 9.78 5.16 -2.73
N ILE A 79 10.31 6.15 -3.45
CA ILE A 79 11.62 6.03 -4.11
C ILE A 79 12.72 5.75 -3.08
N VAL A 80 12.75 6.50 -1.97
CA VAL A 80 13.72 6.27 -0.89
C VAL A 80 13.60 4.86 -0.30
N ILE A 81 12.38 4.38 -0.10
CA ILE A 81 12.14 3.00 0.39
C ILE A 81 12.69 1.97 -0.59
N VAL A 82 12.42 2.11 -1.90
CA VAL A 82 12.92 1.18 -2.92
C VAL A 82 14.45 1.18 -2.94
N VAL A 83 15.08 2.36 -2.90
CA VAL A 83 16.55 2.49 -2.84
C VAL A 83 17.11 1.83 -1.59
N TYR A 84 16.50 2.05 -0.42
CA TYR A 84 16.91 1.40 0.82
C TYR A 84 16.83 -0.13 0.70
N LEU A 85 15.74 -0.67 0.13
CA LEU A 85 15.60 -2.11 -0.07
C LEU A 85 16.69 -2.69 -0.99
N LEU A 86 17.13 -1.94 -2.01
CA LEU A 86 18.26 -2.34 -2.86
C LEU A 86 19.57 -2.40 -2.06
N VAL A 87 19.83 -1.43 -1.18
CA VAL A 87 21.04 -1.40 -0.34
C VAL A 87 21.05 -2.54 0.67
N VAL A 88 19.91 -2.84 1.29
CA VAL A 88 19.81 -3.87 2.32
C VAL A 88 19.71 -5.28 1.72
N LYS A 89 19.44 -5.43 0.41
CA LYS A 89 19.39 -6.72 -0.31
C LYS A 89 20.54 -7.67 0.06
N LYS A 90 21.75 -7.14 0.27
CA LYS A 90 22.94 -7.92 0.66
C LYS A 90 22.80 -8.67 2.00
N HIS A 91 21.93 -8.23 2.91
CA HIS A 91 21.65 -8.88 4.19
C HIS A 91 20.59 -9.99 4.08
N PHE A 92 19.83 -10.01 2.98
CA PHE A 92 18.75 -10.99 2.72
C PHE A 92 19.21 -12.15 1.81
N GLY A 93 20.46 -12.13 1.33
CA GLY A 93 21.00 -13.18 0.48
C GLY A 93 21.17 -14.52 1.21
N PRO A 94 21.10 -15.67 0.49
CA PRO A 94 21.44 -16.96 1.08
C PRO A 94 22.87 -16.89 1.63
N ARG A 95 23.07 -17.30 2.90
CA ARG A 95 24.41 -17.61 3.39
C ARG A 95 25.06 -18.60 2.40
N PRO A 96 26.32 -18.41 2.01
CA PRO A 96 27.01 -19.38 1.18
C PRO A 96 26.87 -20.76 1.81
N ALA A 97 26.20 -21.68 1.11
CA ALA A 97 26.11 -23.06 1.54
C ALA A 97 27.46 -23.71 1.26
N GLY A 98 28.29 -23.83 2.30
CA GLY A 98 29.61 -24.47 2.22
C GLY A 98 30.76 -23.47 2.21
N MET A 99 31.09 -22.93 3.39
CA MET A 99 32.45 -22.59 3.81
C MET A 99 32.57 -22.96 5.29
#